data_AF-J2RTT5-F1
#
_entry.id   AF-J2RTT5-F1
#
_cell.length_a   1.000
_cell.length_b   1.000
_cell.length_c   1.000
_cell.angle_alpha   90.00
_cell.angle_beta   90.00
_cell.angle_gamma   90.00
#
_symmetry.space_group_name_H-M   'P 1'
#
loop_
_entity.id
_entity.type
_entity.pdbx_description
1 polymer ?
#
loop_
_entity_poly.entity_id
_entity_poly.type
_entity_poly.pdbx_seq_one_letter_code
_entity_poly.pdbx_strand_id
1 'polypeptide(L)'
;MARARQIAPVKTPSNERKAHVVHARFTASELAAVHKAAEQAELTVSAFMRSLTLEGAGVQPFLTAEDRAIFEFLHRDLRTIGVNLNSLAQLAYRQFNAGDVSELLKGLLPIAAGLALELNRLKRRTGRKVGGRA
;
A
#
# COMPACT_ATOMS: atom_id res chain seq x y z
N MET A 1 -19.46 -14.02 -33.42
CA MET A 1 -20.14 -14.40 -32.16
C MET A 1 -19.11 -15.08 -31.24
N ALA A 2 -18.37 -14.29 -30.44
CA ALA A 2 -17.35 -14.82 -29.53
C ALA A 2 -17.96 -15.03 -28.13
N ARG A 3 -17.93 -16.28 -27.64
CA ARG A 3 -18.41 -16.67 -26.30
C ARG A 3 -17.51 -16.03 -25.23
N ALA A 4 -18.08 -15.14 -24.42
CA ALA A 4 -17.46 -14.65 -23.20
C ALA A 4 -17.21 -15.83 -22.26
N ARG A 5 -15.93 -16.09 -21.91
CA ARG A 5 -15.59 -17.01 -20.83
C ARG A 5 -16.13 -16.42 -19.52
N GLN A 6 -17.19 -17.03 -18.98
CA GLN A 6 -17.60 -16.81 -17.59
C GLN A 6 -16.46 -17.29 -16.69
N ILE A 7 -15.75 -16.33 -16.10
CA ILE A 7 -14.82 -16.59 -15.01
C ILE A 7 -15.71 -16.88 -13.80
N ALA A 8 -15.76 -18.13 -13.37
CA ALA A 8 -16.48 -18.53 -12.17
C ALA A 8 -16.03 -17.66 -10.98
N PRO A 9 -16.94 -17.26 -10.06
CA PRO A 9 -16.55 -16.50 -8.88
C PRO A 9 -15.53 -17.33 -8.09
N VAL A 10 -14.33 -16.76 -7.93
CA VAL A 10 -13.30 -17.30 -7.06
C VAL A 10 -13.92 -17.45 -5.67
N LYS A 11 -14.08 -18.69 -5.20
CA LYS A 11 -14.49 -18.99 -3.82
C LYS A 11 -13.45 -18.40 -2.88
N THR A 12 -13.75 -17.24 -2.31
CA THR A 12 -12.97 -16.63 -1.24
C THR A 12 -13.03 -17.54 -0.01
N PRO A 13 -11.90 -17.91 0.62
CA PRO A 13 -11.94 -18.64 1.87
C PRO A 13 -12.67 -17.81 2.96
N SER A 14 -13.32 -18.55 3.83
CA SER A 14 -14.38 -18.20 4.77
C SER A 14 -14.15 -16.92 5.59
N ASN A 15 -15.26 -16.19 5.79
CA ASN A 15 -15.43 -15.13 6.78
C ASN A 15 -15.35 -15.71 8.20
N GLU A 16 -14.18 -16.17 8.61
CA GLU A 16 -13.97 -16.87 9.86
C GLU A 16 -14.00 -15.87 11.02
N ARG A 17 -14.92 -16.11 11.98
CA ARG A 17 -15.02 -15.29 13.19
C ARG A 17 -13.74 -15.42 14.00
N LYS A 18 -13.31 -14.34 14.66
CA LYS A 18 -12.15 -14.32 15.56
C LYS A 18 -12.46 -15.16 16.81
N ALA A 19 -12.33 -16.48 16.71
CA ALA A 19 -12.73 -17.43 17.74
C ALA A 19 -11.63 -17.73 18.77
N HIS A 20 -10.36 -17.40 18.46
CA HIS A 20 -9.21 -17.70 19.31
C HIS A 20 -8.70 -16.46 20.04
N VAL A 21 -8.32 -16.66 21.31
CA VAL A 21 -7.82 -15.62 22.22
C VAL A 21 -6.36 -15.92 22.55
N VAL A 22 -5.54 -14.86 22.55
CA VAL A 22 -4.15 -14.91 23.02
C VAL A 22 -4.09 -14.21 24.37
N HIS A 23 -3.52 -14.87 25.38
CA HIS A 23 -3.30 -14.31 26.70
C HIS A 23 -1.84 -13.87 26.85
N ALA A 24 -1.63 -12.64 27.31
CA ALA A 24 -0.33 -12.10 27.67
C ALA A 24 -0.43 -11.40 29.03
N ARG A 25 0.61 -11.50 29.84
CA ARG A 25 0.69 -10.83 31.14
C ARG A 25 1.42 -9.50 30.99
N PHE A 26 0.89 -8.48 31.65
CA PHE A 26 1.46 -7.14 31.71
C PHE A 26 1.46 -6.68 33.16
N THR A 27 2.48 -5.91 33.53
CA THR A 27 2.44 -5.02 34.69
C THR A 27 1.50 -3.83 34.42
N ALA A 28 1.13 -3.09 35.46
CA ALA A 28 0.23 -1.94 35.32
C ALA A 28 0.81 -0.83 34.42
N SER A 29 2.13 -0.59 34.51
CA SER A 29 2.82 0.40 33.69
C SER A 29 2.89 -0.01 32.22
N GLU A 30 3.16 -1.28 31.94
CA GLU A 30 3.17 -1.80 30.56
C GLU A 30 1.77 -1.72 29.93
N LEU A 31 0.73 -2.08 30.67
CA LEU A 31 -0.64 -1.99 30.17
C LEU A 31 -1.04 -0.54 29.89
N ALA A 32 -0.69 0.40 30.77
CA ALA A 32 -0.94 1.84 30.55
C ALA A 32 -0.23 2.36 29.28
N ALA A 33 1.01 1.93 29.03
CA ALA A 33 1.74 2.28 27.82
C ALA A 33 1.05 1.72 26.56
N VAL A 34 0.53 0.49 26.61
CA VAL A 34 -0.24 -0.12 25.51
C VAL A 34 -1.52 0.68 25.25
N HIS A 35 -2.26 1.09 26.28
CA HIS A 35 -3.47 1.90 26.12
C HIS A 35 -3.17 3.24 25.45
N LYS A 36 -2.13 3.95 25.90
CA LYS A 36 -1.71 5.22 25.32
C LYS A 36 -1.30 5.08 23.85
N ALA A 37 -0.52 4.04 23.51
CA ALA A 37 -0.10 3.79 22.14
C ALA A 37 -1.27 3.44 21.22
N ALA A 38 -2.24 2.65 21.72
CA ALA A 38 -3.45 2.32 20.97
C ALA A 38 -4.31 3.57 20.69
N GLU A 39 -4.45 4.46 21.67
CA GLU A 39 -5.14 5.74 21.51
C GLU A 39 -4.46 6.65 20.48
N GLN A 40 -3.13 6.78 20.54
CA GLN A 40 -2.35 7.55 19.56
C GLN A 40 -2.47 7.00 18.13
N ALA A 41 -2.71 5.69 18.00
CA ALA A 41 -2.96 5.03 16.71
C ALA A 41 -4.44 5.01 16.30
N GLU A 42 -5.34 5.60 17.10
CA GLU A 42 -6.80 5.60 16.90
C GLU A 42 -7.39 4.18 16.81
N LEU A 43 -6.83 3.24 17.57
CA LEU A 43 -7.23 1.83 17.59
C LEU A 43 -7.72 1.42 18.98
N THR A 44 -8.59 0.41 19.02
CA THR A 44 -8.81 -0.31 20.28
C THR A 44 -7.56 -1.08 20.66
N VAL A 45 -7.33 -1.31 21.95
CA VAL A 45 -6.17 -2.08 22.44
C VAL A 45 -6.07 -3.46 21.76
N SER A 46 -7.20 -4.15 21.55
CA SER A 46 -7.20 -5.46 20.89
C SER A 46 -6.93 -5.40 19.39
N ALA A 47 -7.22 -4.28 18.72
CA ALA A 47 -6.85 -4.04 17.34
C ALA A 47 -5.36 -3.71 17.22
N PHE A 48 -4.85 -2.84 18.08
CA PHE A 48 -3.44 -2.45 18.16
C PHE A 48 -2.52 -3.63 18.49
N MET A 49 -2.83 -4.40 19.55
CA MET A 49 -2.03 -5.58 19.90
C MET A 49 -2.02 -6.61 18.78
N ARG A 50 -3.16 -6.80 18.11
CA ARG A 50 -3.27 -7.74 16.99
C ARG A 50 -2.50 -7.25 15.77
N SER A 51 -2.47 -5.95 15.48
CA SER A 51 -1.69 -5.43 14.36
C SER A 51 -0.20 -5.66 14.58
N LEU A 52 0.30 -5.36 15.79
CA LEU A 52 1.70 -5.62 16.15
C LEU A 52 2.05 -7.11 16.16
N THR A 53 1.17 -7.97 16.67
CA THR A 53 1.41 -9.42 16.71
C THR A 53 1.48 -10.01 15.29
N LEU A 54 0.59 -9.55 14.40
CA LEU A 54 0.57 -10.00 13.01
C LEU A 54 1.78 -9.46 12.25
N GLU A 55 2.15 -8.20 12.47
CA GLU A 55 3.38 -7.63 11.91
C GLU A 55 4.62 -8.39 12.35
N GLY A 56 4.78 -8.66 13.65
CA GLY A 56 5.89 -9.45 14.21
C GLY A 56 5.93 -10.90 13.69
N ALA A 57 4.78 -11.44 13.27
CA ALA A 57 4.69 -12.72 12.59
C ALA A 57 4.96 -12.64 11.07
N GLY A 58 5.38 -11.48 10.56
CA GLY A 58 5.64 -11.25 9.14
C GLY A 58 4.40 -11.01 8.27
N VAL A 59 3.23 -10.82 8.89
CA VAL A 59 1.97 -10.51 8.21
C VAL A 59 1.86 -8.98 8.03
N GLN A 60 2.44 -8.44 6.95
CA GLN A 60 2.46 -6.99 6.64
C GLN A 60 1.61 -6.59 5.40
N PRO A 61 1.01 -5.37 5.33
CA PRO A 61 0.32 -4.58 6.34
C PRO A 61 -1.18 -4.38 6.00
N PHE A 62 -1.93 -3.81 6.95
CA PHE A 62 -3.35 -3.45 6.86
C PHE A 62 -3.57 -2.14 6.11
N LEU A 63 -3.32 -2.12 4.79
CA LEU A 63 -3.82 -0.98 4.02
C LEU A 63 -5.34 -0.96 4.08
N THR A 64 -5.93 0.16 4.49
CA THR A 64 -7.37 0.34 4.39
C THR A 64 -7.78 0.32 2.91
N ALA A 65 -9.09 0.29 2.62
CA ALA A 65 -9.54 0.46 1.24
C ALA A 65 -9.20 1.86 0.70
N GLU A 66 -9.19 2.86 1.58
CA GLU A 66 -8.83 4.24 1.29
C GLU A 66 -7.34 4.39 0.98
N ASP A 67 -6.45 3.82 1.79
CA ASP A 67 -5.00 3.84 1.53
C ASP A 67 -4.67 3.26 0.14
N ARG A 68 -5.38 2.19 -0.25
CA ARG A 68 -5.22 1.57 -1.57
C ARG A 68 -5.72 2.47 -2.69
N ALA A 69 -6.83 3.18 -2.49
CA ALA A 69 -7.32 4.15 -3.45
C ALA A 69 -6.33 5.31 -3.63
N ILE A 70 -5.74 5.79 -2.52
CA ILE A 70 -4.69 6.81 -2.53
C ILE A 70 -3.45 6.31 -3.29
N PHE A 71 -2.97 5.09 -3.02
CA PHE A 71 -1.82 4.54 -3.74
C PHE A 71 -2.08 4.26 -5.21
N GLU A 72 -3.30 3.86 -5.59
CA GLU A 72 -3.68 3.74 -7.00
C GLU A 72 -3.66 5.10 -7.71
N PHE A 73 -4.18 6.13 -7.06
CA PHE A 73 -4.16 7.49 -7.58
C PHE A 73 -2.71 7.98 -7.78
N LEU A 74 -1.88 7.88 -6.74
CA LEU A 74 -0.46 8.26 -6.80
C LEU A 74 0.32 7.48 -7.86
N HIS A 75 0.06 6.17 -8.01
CA HIS A 75 0.70 5.35 -9.03
C HIS A 75 0.33 5.81 -10.45
N ARG A 76 -0.93 6.18 -10.68
CA ARG A 76 -1.42 6.67 -11.97
C ARG A 76 -0.78 8.01 -12.35
N ASP A 77 -0.68 8.92 -11.39
CA ASP A 77 -0.07 10.23 -11.60
C ASP A 77 1.42 10.11 -11.91
N LEU A 78 2.15 9.29 -11.15
CA LEU A 78 3.57 9.04 -11.40
C LEU A 78 3.83 8.38 -12.75
N ARG A 79 2.95 7.48 -13.20
CA ARG A 79 3.03 6.91 -14.55
C ARG A 79 2.89 8.01 -15.61
N THR A 80 1.97 8.95 -15.42
CA THR A 80 1.74 10.07 -16.33
C THR A 80 2.95 11.01 -16.36
N ILE A 81 3.53 11.33 -15.20
CA ILE A 81 4.78 12.10 -15.09
C ILE A 81 5.91 11.41 -15.86
N GLY A 82 6.09 10.10 -15.69
CA GLY A 82 7.12 9.33 -16.42
C GLY A 82 6.95 9.37 -17.95
N VAL A 83 5.72 9.26 -18.45
CA VAL A 83 5.42 9.36 -19.89
C VAL A 83 5.71 10.76 -20.45
N ASN A 84 5.35 11.80 -19.70
CA ASN A 84 5.60 13.19 -20.09
C ASN A 84 7.09 13.51 -20.09
N LEU A 85 7.83 13.05 -19.09
CA LEU A 85 9.29 13.18 -19.04
C LEU A 85 9.96 12.48 -20.22
N ASN A 86 9.50 11.28 -20.57
CA ASN A 86 10.02 10.54 -21.73
C ASN A 86 9.74 11.28 -23.05
N SER A 87 8.54 11.86 -23.20
CA SER A 87 8.19 12.68 -24.37
C SER A 87 9.02 13.97 -24.44
N LEU A 88 9.20 14.64 -23.29
CA LEU A 88 10.02 15.84 -23.18
C LEU A 88 11.48 15.54 -23.54
N ALA A 89 12.02 14.41 -23.07
CA ALA A 89 13.35 13.92 -23.47
C ALA A 89 13.46 13.86 -25.00
N GLN A 90 12.50 13.19 -25.62
CA GLN A 90 12.49 12.94 -27.06
C GLN A 90 12.37 14.23 -27.88
N LEU A 91 11.59 15.21 -27.40
CA LEU A 91 11.48 16.53 -28.02
C LEU A 91 12.75 17.37 -27.79
N ALA A 92 13.32 17.32 -26.59
CA ALA A 92 14.51 18.08 -26.24
C ALA A 92 15.75 17.59 -27.02
N TYR A 93 15.89 16.28 -27.29
CA TYR A 93 16.91 15.75 -28.19
C TYR A 93 16.85 16.34 -29.62
N ARG A 94 15.74 16.97 -30.02
CA ARG A 94 15.59 17.61 -31.34
C ARG A 94 15.95 19.10 -31.35
N GLN A 95 16.02 19.77 -30.20
CA GLN A 95 16.15 21.24 -30.13
C GLN A 95 17.20 21.77 -29.14
N PHE A 96 17.64 20.96 -28.17
CA PHE A 96 18.59 21.36 -27.13
C PHE A 96 19.85 20.49 -27.16
N ASN A 97 20.92 20.93 -26.46
CA ASN A 97 22.11 20.12 -26.27
C ASN A 97 21.75 18.80 -25.59
N ALA A 98 21.88 17.71 -26.34
CA ALA A 98 21.49 16.36 -25.94
C ALA A 98 22.18 15.89 -24.64
N GLY A 99 23.39 16.39 -24.34
CA GLY A 99 24.17 16.02 -23.15
C GLY A 99 23.49 16.42 -21.84
N ASP A 100 23.17 17.71 -21.68
CA ASP A 100 22.64 18.27 -20.43
C ASP A 100 21.26 17.71 -20.07
N VAL A 101 20.42 17.51 -21.09
CA VAL A 101 19.09 16.93 -20.93
C VAL A 101 19.17 15.43 -20.61
N SER A 102 20.11 14.71 -21.23
CA SER A 102 20.34 13.28 -20.96
C SER A 102 20.78 13.05 -19.53
N GLU A 103 21.65 13.90 -18.99
CA GLU A 103 22.18 13.78 -17.63
C GLU A 103 21.10 14.02 -16.56
N LEU A 104 20.28 15.07 -16.72
CA LEU A 104 19.15 15.36 -15.84
C LEU A 104 18.11 14.21 -15.82
N LEU A 105 17.80 13.65 -16.99
CA LEU A 105 16.80 12.57 -17.09
C LEU A 105 17.32 11.22 -16.59
N LYS A 106 18.62 10.94 -16.73
CA LYS A 106 19.25 9.75 -16.15
C LYS A 106 19.12 9.70 -14.63
N GLY A 107 19.13 10.86 -13.96
CA GLY A 107 18.88 10.94 -12.51
C GLY A 107 17.40 10.76 -12.15
N LEU A 108 16.49 11.39 -12.90
CA LEU A 108 15.08 11.49 -12.52
C LEU A 108 14.26 10.22 -12.83
N LEU A 109 14.52 9.57 -13.97
CA LEU A 109 13.73 8.41 -14.42
C LEU A 109 13.81 7.20 -13.48
N PRO A 110 14.99 6.78 -12.97
CA PRO A 110 15.08 5.66 -12.03
C PRO A 110 14.37 5.93 -10.71
N ILE A 111 14.41 7.17 -10.21
CA ILE A 111 13.73 7.58 -8.97
C ILE A 111 12.21 7.48 -9.15
N ALA A 112 11.68 8.01 -10.26
CA ALA A 112 10.26 7.92 -10.58
C ALA A 112 9.81 6.45 -10.76
N ALA A 113 10.64 5.62 -11.41
CA ALA A 113 10.36 4.20 -11.59
C ALA A 113 10.35 3.43 -10.25
N GLY A 114 11.34 3.69 -9.39
CA GLY A 114 11.42 3.09 -8.05
C GLY A 114 10.20 3.45 -7.20
N LEU A 115 9.79 4.71 -7.21
CA LEU A 115 8.60 5.17 -6.48
C LEU A 115 7.31 4.53 -7.02
N ALA A 116 7.17 4.44 -8.35
CA ALA A 116 6.01 3.79 -8.97
C ALA A 116 5.94 2.28 -8.62
N LEU A 117 7.08 1.60 -8.52
CA LEU A 117 7.16 0.20 -8.12
C LEU A 117 6.75 0.00 -6.65
N GLU A 118 7.24 0.84 -5.74
CA GLU A 118 6.88 0.72 -4.32
C GLU A 118 5.41 1.03 -4.06
N LEU A 119 4.83 2.02 -4.74
CA LEU A 119 3.38 2.28 -4.65
C LEU A 119 2.55 1.10 -5.16
N ASN A 120 2.97 0.47 -6.26
CA ASN A 120 2.31 -0.72 -6.79
C ASN A 120 2.46 -1.93 -5.84
N ARG A 121 3.63 -2.05 -5.19
CA ARG A 121 3.89 -3.07 -4.17
C ARG A 121 2.97 -2.87 -2.97
N LEU A 122 2.86 -1.65 -2.46
CA LEU A 122 1.99 -1.31 -1.33
C LEU A 122 0.54 -1.61 -1.67
N LYS A 123 0.01 -1.06 -2.77
CA LYS A 123 -1.34 -1.36 -3.31
C LYS A 123 -1.69 -2.86 -3.34
N ARG A 124 -0.75 -3.71 -3.77
CA ARG A 124 -0.94 -5.16 -3.91
C ARG A 124 -0.96 -5.90 -2.58
N ARG A 125 -0.43 -5.31 -1.50
CA ARG A 125 -0.50 -5.94 -0.19
C ARG A 125 -1.95 -5.94 0.29
N THR A 126 -2.45 -7.13 0.61
CA THR A 126 -3.86 -7.37 0.92
C THR A 126 -4.19 -6.86 2.32
N GLY A 127 -4.52 -5.58 2.43
CA GLY A 127 -5.08 -5.03 3.65
C GLY A 127 -6.49 -5.57 3.95
N ARG A 128 -6.81 -5.67 5.24
CA ARG A 128 -8.06 -6.21 5.79
C ARG A 128 -9.22 -5.23 5.54
N LYS A 129 -10.36 -5.73 5.06
CA LYS A 129 -11.62 -4.96 5.03
C LYS A 129 -12.13 -4.76 6.46
N VAL A 130 -12.17 -3.51 6.91
CA VAL A 130 -13.02 -3.10 8.02
C VAL A 130 -14.31 -2.57 7.41
N GLY A 131 -15.43 -3.22 7.71
CA GLY A 131 -16.78 -2.67 7.55
C GLY A 131 -17.59 -3.22 8.72
N GLY A 132 -18.38 -2.45 9.47
CA GLY A 132 -19.00 -1.16 9.17
C GLY A 132 -20.51 -1.33 9.42
N ARG A 133 -20.93 -0.96 10.64
CA ARG A 133 -22.28 -0.82 11.24
C ARG A 133 -23.53 -1.28 10.46
N ALA A 134 -24.32 -2.16 11.10
CA ALA A 134 -25.74 -1.97 11.44
C ALA A 134 -26.05 -2.85 12.66
#